data_AF-A0A072TGR7-F1
#
_entry.id   AF-A0A072TGR7-F1
#
_cell.length_a   1.000
_cell.length_b   1.000
_cell.length_c   1.000
_cell.angle_alpha   90.00
_cell.angle_beta   90.00
_cell.angle_gamma   90.00
#
_symmetry.space_group_name_H-M   'P 1'
#
loop_
_entity.id
_entity.type
_entity.pdbx_description
1 polymer ?
#
loop_
_entity_poly.entity_id
_entity_poly.type
_entity_poly.pdbx_seq_one_letter_code
_entity_poly.pdbx_strand_id
1 'polypeptide(L)'
;MAQLPPKLFSSGIEHASFVTSYQILKKAWNVISSNYQDIVTNDGVGLCWKVYKEQNPDLTIIAFEATKDSSNLQSDLISSSDLNKKKNFHQFDFLCSKKNPSFSLNSTAFSLFYDNIQKLDELKSKDYLNHSHKIRWTPEPQIGSPVRPVRQNSSTIRMNQGTQRTIV
;
A
#
# COMPACT_ATOMS: atom_id res chain seq x y z
N MET A 1 -30.76 2.09 34.86
CA MET A 1 -29.42 1.59 34.48
C MET A 1 -29.04 2.25 33.16
N ALA A 2 -28.07 3.17 33.17
CA ALA A 2 -27.60 3.81 31.95
C ALA A 2 -26.56 2.91 31.28
N GLN A 3 -26.82 2.50 30.04
CA GLN A 3 -25.83 1.80 29.21
C GLN A 3 -24.81 2.83 28.72
N LEU A 4 -23.54 2.64 29.09
CA LEU A 4 -22.43 3.37 28.46
C LEU A 4 -22.34 2.93 26.99
N PRO A 5 -22.18 3.86 26.04
CA PRO A 5 -21.98 3.50 24.64
C PRO A 5 -20.69 2.67 24.50
N PRO A 6 -20.65 1.71 23.56
CA PRO A 6 -19.43 0.94 23.31
C PRO A 6 -18.31 1.91 22.94
N LYS A 7 -17.16 1.78 23.60
CA LYS A 7 -15.92 2.51 23.26
C LYS A 7 -15.50 2.13 21.84
N LEU A 8 -16.01 2.87 20.85
CA LEU A 8 -15.61 2.81 19.45
C LEU A 8 -14.41 3.72 19.25
N PHE A 9 -13.31 3.40 19.93
CA PHE A 9 -12.01 3.93 19.57
C PHE A 9 -11.12 2.73 19.31
N SER A 10 -11.06 2.36 18.04
CA SER A 10 -9.98 1.54 17.51
C SER A 10 -8.68 2.33 17.69
N SER A 11 -7.56 1.62 17.73
CA SER A 11 -6.19 2.12 17.96
C SER A 11 -5.64 3.07 16.88
N GLY A 12 -6.50 3.90 16.30
CA GLY A 12 -6.20 4.78 15.19
C GLY A 12 -5.24 5.90 15.58
N ILE A 13 -5.26 6.40 16.81
CA ILE A 13 -4.35 7.47 17.25
C ILE A 13 -2.93 6.93 17.50
N GLU A 14 -2.82 5.73 18.07
CA GLU A 14 -1.56 5.02 18.27
C GLU A 14 -0.91 4.68 16.91
N HIS A 15 -1.71 4.20 15.94
CA HIS A 15 -1.22 3.90 14.60
C HIS A 15 -0.96 5.14 13.74
N ALA A 16 -1.77 6.20 13.86
CA ALA A 16 -1.59 7.43 13.10
C ALA A 16 -0.22 8.05 13.40
N SER A 17 0.18 8.08 14.68
CA SER A 17 1.48 8.60 15.10
C SER A 17 2.64 7.80 14.50
N PHE A 18 2.48 6.48 14.36
CA PHE A 18 3.46 5.62 13.68
C PHE A 18 3.54 5.92 12.19
N VAL A 19 2.40 6.05 11.50
CA VAL A 19 2.36 6.31 10.06
C VAL A 19 2.88 7.72 9.71
N THR A 20 2.57 8.73 10.53
CA THR A 20 3.00 10.13 10.30
C THR A 20 4.45 10.38 10.69
N SER A 21 4.98 9.69 11.70
CA SER A 21 6.40 9.75 12.04
C SER A 21 7.28 9.06 11.01
N TYR A 22 6.71 8.15 10.23
CA TYR A 22 7.42 7.48 9.16
C TYR A 22 7.50 8.38 7.91
N GLN A 23 8.71 8.59 7.40
CA GLN A 23 8.96 9.47 6.26
C GLN A 23 8.31 9.00 4.94
N ILE A 24 7.65 7.83 4.92
CA ILE A 24 7.03 7.27 3.70
C ILE A 24 5.95 8.17 3.14
N LEU A 25 5.11 8.80 3.99
CA LEU A 25 4.06 9.70 3.51
C LEU A 25 4.67 10.93 2.84
N LYS A 26 5.69 11.52 3.46
CA LYS A 26 6.42 12.67 2.91
C LYS A 26 7.10 12.29 1.58
N LYS A 27 7.76 11.13 1.54
CA LYS A 27 8.42 10.62 0.32
C LYS A 27 7.40 10.36 -0.79
N ALA A 28 6.27 9.70 -0.50
CA ALA A 28 5.21 9.46 -1.47
C ALA A 28 4.64 10.77 -2.01
N TRP A 29 4.38 11.75 -1.14
CA TRP A 29 3.90 13.07 -1.54
C TRP A 29 4.89 13.82 -2.41
N ASN A 30 6.19 13.73 -2.10
CA ASN A 30 7.25 14.31 -2.90
C ASN A 30 7.35 13.65 -4.29
N VAL A 31 7.13 12.34 -4.41
CA VAL A 31 7.08 11.65 -5.71
C VAL A 31 5.86 12.11 -6.52
N ILE A 32 4.69 12.22 -5.89
CA ILE A 32 3.48 12.76 -6.55
C ILE A 32 3.74 14.19 -7.06
N SER A 33 4.35 15.03 -6.22
CA SER A 33 4.66 16.44 -6.53
C SER A 33 5.87 16.64 -7.45
N SER A 34 6.53 15.57 -7.91
CA SER A 34 7.76 15.64 -8.72
C SER A 34 8.93 16.38 -8.06
N ASN A 35 9.08 16.27 -6.73
CA ASN A 35 10.09 16.99 -5.95
C ASN A 35 11.47 16.30 -5.90
N TYR A 36 11.65 15.16 -6.58
CA TYR A 36 12.92 14.44 -6.65
C TYR A 36 13.46 14.41 -8.08
N GLN A 37 14.77 14.56 -8.23
CA GLN A 37 15.44 14.55 -9.54
C GLN A 37 15.47 13.16 -10.18
N ASP A 38 15.52 12.08 -9.38
CA ASP A 38 15.62 10.70 -9.86
C ASP A 38 14.27 10.05 -10.21
N ILE A 39 13.21 10.85 -10.37
CA ILE A 39 11.89 10.34 -10.75
C ILE A 39 11.88 10.03 -12.24
N VAL A 40 11.51 8.79 -12.56
CA VAL A 40 11.25 8.36 -13.94
C VAL A 40 9.74 8.40 -14.20
N THR A 41 9.31 9.28 -15.11
CA THR A 41 7.93 9.34 -15.57
C THR A 41 7.73 8.40 -16.76
N ASN A 42 6.61 7.67 -16.76
CA ASN A 42 6.21 6.75 -17.81
C ASN A 42 4.80 7.08 -18.27
N ASP A 43 4.58 7.03 -19.57
CA ASP A 43 3.30 7.36 -20.17
C ASP A 43 2.53 6.12 -20.62
N GLY A 44 1.25 6.11 -20.28
CA GLY A 44 0.24 5.15 -20.68
C GLY A 44 -0.94 5.83 -21.38
N VAL A 45 -1.96 5.04 -21.69
CA VAL A 45 -3.22 5.52 -22.28
C VAL A 45 -4.07 6.13 -21.17
N GLY A 46 -4.12 7.46 -21.10
CA GLY A 46 -4.92 8.20 -20.10
C GLY A 46 -4.45 8.04 -18.65
N LEU A 47 -3.28 7.44 -18.46
CA LEU A 47 -2.64 7.15 -17.18
C LEU A 47 -1.14 7.37 -17.36
N CYS A 48 -0.49 8.10 -16.48
CA CYS A 48 0.96 8.13 -16.36
C CYS A 48 1.37 7.64 -14.96
N TRP A 49 2.62 7.21 -14.82
CA TRP A 49 3.16 6.85 -13.51
C TRP A 49 4.61 7.26 -13.34
N LYS A 50 4.91 7.67 -12.12
CA LYS A 50 6.22 8.10 -11.67
C LYS A 50 6.83 7.00 -10.83
N VAL A 51 8.08 6.65 -11.10
CA VAL A 51 8.84 5.67 -10.32
C VAL A 51 10.03 6.35 -9.69
N TYR A 52 10.11 6.23 -8.36
CA TYR A 52 11.24 6.68 -7.55
C TYR A 52 11.86 5.47 -6.86
N LYS A 53 13.18 5.36 -6.91
CA LYS A 53 13.95 4.32 -6.23
C LYS A 53 14.95 4.97 -5.29
N GLU A 54 14.97 4.50 -4.06
CA GLU A 54 15.97 4.83 -3.06
C GLU A 54 16.74 3.56 -2.70
N GLN A 55 18.07 3.66 -2.67
CA GLN A 55 18.95 2.51 -2.45
C GLN A 55 19.20 2.22 -0.96
N ASN A 56 18.84 3.14 -0.06
CA ASN A 56 19.01 2.94 1.38
C ASN A 56 18.04 3.84 2.18
N PRO A 57 16.90 3.30 2.68
CA PRO A 57 16.47 1.91 2.57
C PRO A 57 16.04 1.54 1.15
N ASP A 58 16.06 0.24 0.81
CA ASP A 58 15.52 -0.30 -0.45
C ASP A 58 14.01 0.00 -0.55
N LEU A 59 13.69 1.15 -1.15
CA LEU A 59 12.34 1.66 -1.25
C LEU A 59 12.07 2.03 -2.70
N THR A 60 11.02 1.43 -3.26
CA THR A 60 10.46 1.84 -4.55
C THR A 60 9.09 2.45 -4.32
N ILE A 61 8.88 3.67 -4.81
CA ILE A 61 7.57 4.34 -4.82
C ILE A 61 7.11 4.45 -6.26
N ILE A 62 5.88 4.00 -6.52
CA ILE A 62 5.20 4.13 -7.81
C ILE A 62 3.95 4.98 -7.59
N ALA A 63 3.90 6.16 -8.18
CA ALA A 63 2.75 7.06 -8.09
C ALA A 63 2.03 7.10 -9.44
N PHE A 64 0.73 6.87 -9.43
CA PHE A 64 -0.13 6.89 -10.62
C PHE A 64 -0.90 8.20 -10.71
N GLU A 65 -1.03 8.70 -11.93
CA GLU A 65 -1.76 9.93 -12.23
C GLU A 65 -2.63 9.70 -13.46
N ALA A 66 -3.94 9.91 -13.32
CA ALA A 66 -4.87 9.84 -14.44
C ALA A 66 -4.75 11.14 -15.24
N THR A 67 -4.45 11.02 -16.54
CA THR A 67 -4.20 12.18 -17.43
C THR A 67 -5.40 12.53 -18.30
N LYS A 68 -6.42 11.66 -18.37
CA LYS A 68 -7.73 12.01 -18.94
C LYS A 68 -8.44 12.99 -18.01
N ASP A 69 -9.19 13.94 -18.59
CA ASP A 69 -10.08 14.85 -17.87
C ASP A 69 -10.99 14.05 -16.91
N SER A 70 -10.62 14.04 -15.63
CA SER A 70 -11.32 13.33 -14.58
C SER A 70 -12.63 14.01 -14.18
N SER A 71 -12.95 15.14 -14.83
CA SER A 71 -14.21 15.86 -14.68
C SER A 71 -15.42 15.01 -15.06
N ASN A 72 -15.22 13.98 -15.89
CA ASN A 72 -16.21 12.96 -16.24
C ASN A 72 -15.87 11.57 -15.67
N LEU A 73 -15.33 11.49 -14.45
CA LEU A 73 -15.31 10.22 -13.70
C LEU A 73 -16.76 9.80 -13.42
N GLN A 74 -17.39 9.17 -14.41
CA GLN A 74 -18.68 8.53 -14.21
C GLN A 74 -18.55 7.57 -13.03
N SER A 75 -19.52 7.67 -12.11
CA SER A 75 -19.67 6.77 -10.97
C SER A 75 -20.11 5.36 -11.38
N ASP A 76 -20.18 5.09 -12.69
CA ASP A 76 -20.56 3.82 -13.27
C ASP A 76 -19.72 2.69 -12.70
N LEU A 77 -20.43 1.65 -12.29
CA LEU A 77 -19.84 0.44 -11.76
C LEU A 77 -19.96 -0.69 -12.78
N ILE A 78 -18.91 -1.48 -12.88
CA ILE A 78 -18.90 -2.71 -13.68
C ILE A 78 -18.68 -3.92 -12.78
N SER A 79 -19.49 -4.96 -12.95
CA SER A 79 -19.32 -6.20 -12.21
C SER A 79 -18.15 -6.99 -12.79
N SER A 80 -17.31 -7.56 -11.91
CA SER A 80 -16.32 -8.60 -12.28
C SER A 80 -16.92 -9.71 -13.13
N SER A 81 -18.15 -10.16 -12.84
CA SER A 81 -18.81 -11.18 -13.66
C SER A 81 -19.09 -10.75 -15.10
N ASP A 82 -19.39 -9.47 -15.33
CA ASP A 82 -19.57 -8.90 -16.66
C ASP A 82 -18.24 -8.74 -17.39
N LEU A 83 -17.16 -8.39 -16.67
CA LEU A 83 -15.81 -8.33 -17.23
C LEU A 83 -15.37 -9.69 -17.76
N ASN A 84 -15.61 -10.75 -16.98
CA ASN A 84 -15.30 -12.13 -17.37
C ASN A 84 -16.06 -12.50 -18.65
N LYS A 85 -17.38 -12.23 -18.71
CA LYS A 85 -18.22 -12.60 -19.86
C LYS A 85 -17.95 -11.78 -21.12
N LYS A 86 -17.75 -10.47 -20.98
CA LYS A 86 -17.66 -9.53 -22.13
C LYS A 86 -16.24 -9.34 -22.63
N LYS A 87 -15.24 -9.41 -21.74
CA LYS A 87 -13.84 -9.12 -22.05
C LYS A 87 -12.91 -10.32 -21.81
N ASN A 88 -13.44 -11.49 -21.41
CA ASN A 88 -12.63 -12.66 -21.00
C ASN A 88 -11.55 -12.30 -19.97
N PHE A 89 -11.86 -11.36 -19.07
CA PHE A 89 -10.90 -10.78 -18.15
C PHE A 89 -10.94 -11.48 -16.78
N HIS A 90 -10.05 -12.44 -16.55
CA HIS A 90 -10.08 -13.29 -15.35
C HIS A 90 -9.06 -12.93 -14.25
N GLN A 91 -8.31 -11.82 -14.41
CA GLN A 91 -7.19 -11.53 -13.50
C GLN A 91 -7.62 -11.23 -12.06
N PHE A 92 -8.89 -10.91 -11.80
CA PHE A 92 -9.39 -10.63 -10.45
C PHE A 92 -10.21 -11.76 -9.84
N ASP A 93 -10.29 -12.93 -10.48
CA ASP A 93 -11.07 -14.06 -9.96
C ASP A 93 -10.60 -14.51 -8.57
N PHE A 94 -9.33 -14.28 -8.23
CA PHE A 94 -8.76 -14.57 -6.91
C PHE A 94 -9.34 -13.72 -5.77
N LEU A 95 -9.98 -12.57 -6.08
CA LEU A 95 -10.67 -11.73 -5.09
C LEU A 95 -12.06 -12.27 -4.75
N CYS A 96 -12.61 -13.17 -5.57
CA CYS A 96 -13.92 -13.76 -5.35
C CYS A 96 -13.84 -14.89 -4.31
N SER A 97 -14.94 -15.08 -3.59
CA SER A 97 -15.11 -16.18 -2.64
C SER A 97 -16.45 -16.85 -2.83
N LYS A 98 -16.67 -18.01 -2.19
CA LYS A 98 -17.98 -18.69 -2.22
C LYS A 98 -19.12 -17.79 -1.72
N LYS A 99 -18.84 -16.90 -0.76
CA LYS A 99 -19.83 -15.95 -0.20
C LYS A 99 -20.03 -14.72 -1.08
N ASN A 100 -18.94 -14.24 -1.70
CA ASN A 100 -18.94 -13.08 -2.59
C ASN A 100 -18.40 -13.51 -3.96
N PRO A 101 -19.24 -14.10 -4.83
CA PRO A 101 -18.81 -14.65 -6.12
C PRO A 101 -18.47 -13.58 -7.17
N SER A 102 -18.89 -12.34 -6.92
CA SER A 102 -18.57 -11.18 -7.75
C SER A 102 -18.48 -9.92 -6.90
N PHE A 103 -17.69 -8.97 -7.37
CA PHE A 103 -17.62 -7.60 -6.85
C PHE A 103 -17.77 -6.58 -7.99
N SER A 104 -17.94 -5.31 -7.64
CA SER A 104 -18.06 -4.20 -8.59
C SER A 104 -16.85 -3.29 -8.53
N LEU A 105 -16.47 -2.74 -9.68
CA LEU A 105 -15.35 -1.80 -9.85
C LEU A 105 -15.86 -0.50 -10.45
N ASN A 106 -15.18 0.61 -10.17
CA ASN A 106 -15.39 1.83 -10.96
C ASN A 106 -14.97 1.56 -12.41
N SER A 107 -15.89 1.79 -13.35
CA SER A 107 -15.72 1.49 -14.77
C SER A 107 -14.56 2.30 -15.39
N THR A 108 -14.42 3.56 -14.99
CA THR A 108 -13.36 4.43 -15.50
C THR A 108 -11.98 3.98 -15.00
N ALA A 109 -11.84 3.72 -13.70
CA ALA A 109 -10.61 3.19 -13.13
C ALA A 109 -10.22 1.83 -13.75
N PHE A 110 -11.19 0.94 -13.95
CA PHE A 110 -10.96 -0.33 -14.62
C PHE A 110 -10.48 -0.13 -16.06
N SER A 111 -11.08 0.80 -16.81
CA SER A 111 -10.67 1.07 -18.20
C SER A 111 -9.24 1.60 -18.28
N LEU A 112 -8.86 2.54 -17.39
CA LEU A 112 -7.48 3.01 -17.29
C LEU A 112 -6.50 1.89 -16.98
N PHE A 113 -6.86 0.98 -16.08
CA PHE A 113 -6.04 -0.20 -15.77
C PHE A 113 -5.93 -1.15 -16.98
N TYR A 114 -7.06 -1.52 -17.57
CA TYR A 114 -7.15 -2.48 -18.67
C TYR A 114 -6.40 -2.01 -19.92
N ASP A 115 -6.53 -0.74 -20.29
CA ASP A 115 -5.86 -0.16 -21.45
C ASP A 115 -4.32 -0.12 -21.28
N ASN A 116 -3.82 -0.24 -20.05
CA ASN A 116 -2.39 -0.18 -19.72
C ASN A 116 -1.81 -1.50 -19.21
N ILE A 117 -2.60 -2.58 -19.21
CA ILE A 117 -2.28 -3.85 -18.54
C ILE A 117 -0.91 -4.44 -18.92
N GLN A 118 -0.54 -4.39 -20.20
CA GLN A 118 0.73 -4.92 -20.68
C GLN A 118 1.93 -4.15 -20.09
N LYS A 119 1.86 -2.82 -20.09
CA LYS A 119 2.91 -1.96 -19.50
C LYS A 119 3.01 -2.14 -17.99
N LEU A 120 1.88 -2.37 -17.31
CA LEU A 120 1.83 -2.65 -15.88
C LEU A 120 2.41 -4.04 -15.55
N ASP A 121 2.18 -5.03 -16.38
CA ASP A 121 2.78 -6.36 -16.24
C ASP A 121 4.31 -6.33 -16.44
N GLU A 122 4.80 -5.52 -17.38
CA GLU A 122 6.25 -5.25 -17.53
C GLU A 122 6.82 -4.53 -16.30
N LEU A 123 6.09 -3.55 -15.75
CA LEU A 123 6.49 -2.83 -14.54
C LEU A 123 6.57 -3.76 -13.32
N LYS A 124 5.67 -4.75 -13.24
CA LYS A 124 5.67 -5.79 -12.19
C LYS A 124 6.87 -6.74 -12.32
N SER A 125 7.27 -7.05 -13.55
CA SER A 125 8.30 -8.04 -13.86
C SER A 125 9.73 -7.49 -13.76
N LYS A 126 9.93 -6.21 -14.10
CA LYS A 126 11.16 -5.49 -13.78
C LYS A 126 11.28 -5.45 -12.25
N ASP A 127 12.46 -5.69 -11.68
CA ASP A 127 12.73 -5.96 -10.24
C ASP A 127 12.29 -4.88 -9.21
N TYR A 128 11.43 -3.93 -9.57
CA TYR A 128 10.77 -2.97 -8.69
C TYR A 128 10.05 -3.63 -7.49
N LEU A 129 9.58 -4.88 -7.63
CA LEU A 129 8.82 -5.58 -6.60
C LEU A 129 9.52 -6.83 -6.04
N ASN A 130 10.61 -7.30 -6.65
CA ASN A 130 11.29 -8.54 -6.25
C ASN A 130 12.31 -8.33 -5.10
N HIS A 131 12.73 -7.08 -4.84
CA HIS A 131 13.67 -6.73 -3.76
C HIS A 131 13.00 -6.03 -2.55
N SER A 132 11.71 -5.73 -2.64
CA SER A 132 10.96 -5.13 -1.52
C SER A 132 10.91 -6.11 -0.35
N HIS A 133 11.41 -5.67 0.80
CA HIS A 133 11.49 -6.50 2.01
C HIS A 133 10.15 -7.18 2.29
N LYS A 134 10.16 -8.51 2.31
CA LYS A 134 9.02 -9.36 2.62
C LYS A 134 8.42 -8.91 3.95
N ILE A 135 7.28 -8.20 3.92
CA ILE A 135 6.50 -7.87 5.12
C ILE A 135 6.03 -9.21 5.71
N ARG A 136 6.77 -9.70 6.70
CA ARG A 136 6.41 -10.88 7.48
C ARG A 136 5.39 -10.44 8.50
N TRP A 137 4.12 -10.68 8.24
CA TRP A 137 3.08 -10.63 9.26
C TRP A 137 3.32 -11.76 10.25
N THR A 138 3.98 -11.47 11.37
CA THR A 138 3.92 -12.35 12.54
C THR A 138 2.60 -12.07 13.24
N PRO A 139 1.65 -13.01 13.30
CA PRO A 139 0.51 -12.85 14.19
C PRO A 139 1.01 -12.71 15.62
N GLU A 140 0.42 -11.76 16.34
CA GLU A 140 0.71 -11.48 17.74
C GLU A 140 0.62 -12.78 18.56
N PRO A 141 1.65 -13.14 19.35
CA PRO A 141 1.60 -14.34 20.16
C PRO A 141 0.53 -14.17 21.23
N GLN A 142 -0.48 -15.04 21.19
CA GLN A 142 -1.49 -15.14 22.23
C GLN A 142 -0.78 -15.36 23.58
N ILE A 143 -1.03 -14.44 24.51
CA ILE A 143 -0.51 -14.49 25.88
C ILE A 143 -1.11 -15.75 26.53
N GLY A 144 -0.32 -16.82 26.63
CA GLY A 144 -0.76 -18.01 27.36
C GLY A 144 -0.08 -19.30 26.95
N SER A 145 1.24 -19.39 27.00
CA SER A 145 1.99 -20.63 27.32
C SER A 145 3.48 -20.33 27.52
N PRO A 146 4.13 -20.89 28.56
CA PRO A 146 5.53 -20.62 28.84
C PRO A 146 6.43 -21.42 27.89
N VAL A 147 6.98 -20.77 26.87
CA VAL A 147 8.08 -21.34 26.08
C VAL A 147 9.38 -21.01 26.80
N ARG A 148 10.10 -22.06 27.24
CA ARG A 148 11.40 -21.94 27.92
C ARG A 148 12.42 -21.21 27.01
N PRO A 149 13.24 -20.30 27.54
CA PRO A 149 14.27 -19.65 26.75
C PRO A 149 15.42 -20.64 26.47
N VAL A 150 15.66 -20.91 25.19
CA VAL A 150 16.95 -21.44 24.73
C VAL A 150 17.93 -20.27 24.71
N ARG A 151 18.99 -20.39 25.51
CA ARG A 151 20.15 -19.50 25.53
C ARG A 151 20.79 -19.45 24.14
N GLN A 152 21.04 -18.24 23.62
CA GLN A 152 22.23 -17.96 22.83
C GLN A 152 22.63 -16.47 22.96
N ASN A 153 23.67 -16.27 23.78
CA ASN A 153 24.78 -15.31 23.72
C ASN A 153 24.54 -13.86 23.28
N SER A 154 24.45 -13.00 24.31
CA SER A 154 25.07 -11.69 24.51
C SER A 154 25.69 -10.92 23.34
N SER A 155 25.25 -9.66 23.20
CA SER A 155 26.14 -8.49 23.20
C SER A 155 25.37 -7.28 23.74
N THR A 156 25.66 -6.93 24.99
CA THR A 156 25.18 -5.72 25.68
C THR A 156 25.94 -4.51 25.13
N ILE A 157 25.22 -3.52 24.60
CA ILE A 157 25.75 -2.15 24.49
C ILE A 157 24.89 -1.27 25.40
N ARG A 158 25.47 -0.88 26.53
CA ARG A 158 25.01 0.24 27.37
C ARG A 158 25.80 1.47 26.95
N MET A 159 25.11 2.58 26.74
CA MET A 159 25.49 3.99 26.99
C MET A 159 24.32 4.85 26.45
N ASN A 160 23.90 5.98 27.00
CA ASN A 160 24.05 6.64 28.29
C ASN A 160 22.89 7.67 28.35
N GLN A 161 22.51 8.12 29.53
CA GLN A 161 21.45 9.09 29.77
C GLN A 161 21.76 10.46 29.11
N GLY A 162 20.71 11.19 28.72
CA GLY A 162 20.81 12.65 28.63
C GLY A 162 20.02 13.30 27.49
N THR A 163 19.13 14.22 27.89
CA THR A 163 18.54 15.31 27.09
C THR A 163 17.12 15.08 26.56
N GLN A 164 16.15 15.52 27.37
CA GLN A 164 14.83 15.95 26.92
C GLN A 164 14.96 17.09 25.91
N ARG A 165 14.16 17.06 24.84
CA ARG A 165 13.74 18.28 24.13
C ARG A 165 12.26 18.18 23.77
N THR A 166 11.46 18.96 24.48
CA THR A 166 10.13 19.41 24.10
C THR A 166 10.26 20.29 22.87
N ILE A 167 9.40 20.10 21.87
CA ILE A 167 9.11 21.13 20.86
C ILE A 167 7.59 21.26 20.81
N VAL A 168 7.16 22.52 20.95
CA VAL A 168 5.78 23.03 20.98
C VAL A 168 5.06 22.76 19.67
#